data_AF-A0AAJ1JBN5-F1
#
_entry.id   AF-A0AAJ1JBN5-F1
#
_cell.length_a   1.000
_cell.length_b   1.000
_cell.length_c   1.000
_cell.angle_alpha   90.00
_cell.angle_beta   90.00
_cell.angle_gamma   90.00
#
_symmetry.space_group_name_H-M   'P 1'
#
loop_
_entity.id
_entity.type
_entity.pdbx_description
1 polymer ?
#
loop_
_entity_poly.entity_id
_entity_poly.type
_entity_poly.pdbx_seq_one_letter_code
_entity_poly.pdbx_strand_id
1 'polypeptide(L)' 'MRDIQMVLECWGGWAASGHSGINYSPIAAGFKGLLPSTSKSRLSCCDNDGIAVDSAVGRLIKSGRTDEFELI' A
#
# COMPACT_ATOMS: atom_id res chain seq x y z
N MET A 1 15.51 12.78 11.24
CA MET A 1 14.10 13.05 10.87
C MET A 1 13.89 12.35 9.53
N ARG A 2 12.89 11.47 9.37
CA ARG A 2 12.62 10.83 8.07
C ARG A 2 11.73 11.74 7.25
N ASP A 3 11.98 11.82 5.95
CA ASP A 3 11.13 12.55 5.02
C ASP A 3 9.79 11.81 4.88
N ILE A 4 8.71 12.42 5.38
CA ILE A 4 7.38 11.81 5.38
C ILE A 4 6.81 11.64 3.98
N GLN A 5 7.19 12.52 3.03
CA GLN A 5 6.72 12.42 1.65
C GLN A 5 7.29 11.16 1.00
N MET A 6 8.59 10.92 1.19
CA MET A 6 9.25 9.71 0.70
C MET A 6 8.70 8.43 1.35
N VAL A 7 8.41 8.46 2.65
CA VAL A 7 7.81 7.31 3.36
C VAL A 7 6.43 6.97 2.77
N LEU A 8 5.57 7.98 2.56
CA LEU A 8 4.24 7.77 2.01
C LEU A 8 4.27 7.36 0.53
N GLU A 9 5.21 7.87 -0.27
CA GLU A 9 5.41 7.44 -1.65
C GLU A 9 5.77 5.95 -1.72
N CYS A 10 6.73 5.52 -0.91
CA CYS A 10 7.14 4.11 -0.82
C CYS A 10 6.04 3.20 -0.27
N TRP A 11 5.30 3.65 0.76
CA TRP A 11 4.14 2.91 1.27
C TRP A 11 3.04 2.80 0.20
N GLY A 12 2.80 3.85 -0.59
CA GLY A 12 1.83 3.81 -1.68
C GLY A 12 2.19 2.79 -2.77
N GLY A 13 3.48 2.64 -3.10
CA GLY A 13 3.94 1.57 -4.00
C GLY A 13 3.80 0.17 -3.39
N TRP A 14 4.10 0.02 -2.10
CA TRP A 14 3.92 -1.23 -1.37
C TRP A 14 2.43 -1.64 -1.27
N ALA A 15 1.54 -0.71 -0.93
CA ALA A 15 0.10 -0.96 -0.85
C ALA A 15 -0.51 -1.31 -2.21
N ALA A 16 -0.09 -0.62 -3.28
CA ALA A 16 -0.58 -0.88 -4.63
C ALA A 16 -0.11 -2.21 -5.24
N SER A 17 0.94 -2.83 -4.69
CA SER A 17 1.44 -4.12 -5.15
C SER A 17 0.70 -5.33 -4.54
N GLY A 18 -0.40 -5.08 -3.82
CA GLY A 18 -1.26 -6.12 -3.26
C GLY A 18 -0.75 -6.72 -1.95
N HIS A 19 0.17 -6.03 -1.26
CA HIS A 19 0.68 -6.43 0.05
C HIS A 19 -0.20 -5.95 1.22
N SER A 20 -1.15 -5.02 0.97
CA SER A 20 -2.21 -4.70 1.94
C SER A 20 -3.22 -5.86 1.95
N GLY A 21 -3.12 -6.74 2.95
CA GLY A 21 -3.83 -8.02 3.07
C GLY A 21 -5.37 -7.96 3.18
N ILE A 22 -6.01 -6.92 2.64
CA ILE A 22 -7.45 -6.67 2.67
C ILE A 22 -8.11 -6.81 1.29
N ASN A 23 -7.33 -6.81 0.19
CA ASN A 23 -7.90 -6.90 -1.16
C ASN A 23 -7.54 -8.23 -1.85
N TYR A 24 -8.55 -8.85 -2.47
CA TYR A 24 -8.33 -9.95 -3.41
C TYR A 24 -7.35 -9.48 -4.49
N SER A 25 -6.36 -10.33 -4.81
CA SER A 25 -5.42 -10.03 -5.90
C SER A 25 -6.21 -9.70 -7.17
N PRO A 26 -5.95 -8.55 -7.84
CA PRO A 26 -6.64 -8.19 -9.08
C PRO A 26 -6.31 -9.16 -10.22
N ILE A 27 -5.29 -9.99 -10.04
CA ILE A 27 -4.90 -11.06 -10.93
C ILE A 27 -5.13 -12.39 -10.21
N ALA A 28 -5.89 -13.30 -10.82
CA ALA A 28 -6.06 -14.65 -10.29
C ALA A 28 -4.70 -15.34 -10.11
N ALA A 29 -4.54 -16.12 -9.03
CA ALA A 29 -3.24 -16.69 -8.63
C ALA A 29 -2.51 -17.46 -9.76
N GLY A 30 -3.26 -18.17 -10.62
CA GLY A 30 -2.69 -18.91 -11.76
C GLY A 30 -2.13 -18.05 -12.90
N PHE A 31 -2.40 -16.75 -12.91
CA PHE A 31 -1.92 -15.80 -13.93
C PHE A 31 -0.86 -14.83 -13.41
N LYS A 32 -0.54 -14.86 -12.11
CA LYS A 32 0.47 -13.98 -11.51
C LYS A 32 1.85 -14.28 -12.13
N GLY A 33 2.44 -13.29 -12.79
CA GLY A 33 3.73 -13.40 -13.50
C GLY A 33 3.64 -13.86 -14.96
N LEU A 34 2.45 -14.23 -15.46
CA LEU A 34 2.24 -14.55 -16.88
C LEU A 34 1.80 -13.33 -17.70
N LEU A 35 1.13 -12.37 -17.06
CA LEU A 35 0.74 -11.12 -17.70
C LEU A 35 1.94 -10.16 -17.71
N PRO A 36 2.23 -9.46 -18.83
CA PRO A 36 3.20 -8.38 -18.85
C PRO A 36 2.88 -7.38 -17.75
N SER A 37 3.89 -6.96 -16.98
CA SER A 37 3.71 -5.92 -15.96
C SER A 37 3.27 -4.64 -16.66
N THR A 38 1.98 -4.32 -16.57
CA THR A 38 1.40 -3.11 -17.18
C THR A 38 1.60 -1.88 -16.30
N SER A 39 1.96 -2.06 -15.03
CA SER A 39 2.24 -0.99 -14.08
C SER A 39 3.72 -0.60 -14.12
N LYS A 40 3.99 0.71 -14.10
CA LYS A 40 5.34 1.23 -13.81
C LYS A 40 5.74 0.75 -12.41
N SER A 41 7.00 0.34 -12.25
CA SER A 41 7.57 0.05 -10.94
C SER A 41 7.50 1.33 -10.08
N ARG A 42 6.57 1.36 -9.12
CA ARG A 42 6.52 2.40 -8.10
C ARG A 42 7.59 2.09 -7.05
N LEU A 43 8.23 3.12 -6.50
CA LEU A 43 9.09 2.96 -5.33
C LEU A 43 8.26 2.27 -4.23
N SER A 44 8.82 1.21 -3.63
CA SER A 44 8.15 0.41 -2.61
C SER A 44 9.08 0.28 -1.40
N CYS A 45 8.52 0.33 -0.20
CA CYS A 45 9.21 -0.07 1.01
C CYS A 45 9.17 -1.61 1.19
N CYS A 46 9.83 -2.10 2.24
CA CYS A 46 9.74 -3.50 2.67
C CYS A 46 8.47 -3.76 3.49
N ASP A 47 8.10 -5.03 3.67
CA ASP A 47 6.87 -5.42 4.37
C ASP A 47 6.76 -4.86 5.80
N ASN A 48 7.86 -4.85 6.55
CA ASN A 48 7.86 -4.32 7.92
C ASN A 48 7.48 -2.83 7.96
N ASP A 49 8.06 -2.04 7.06
CA ASP A 49 7.76 -0.61 6.95
C ASP A 49 6.35 -0.39 6.40
N GLY A 50 5.96 -1.19 5.40
CA GLY A 50 4.63 -1.18 4.80
C GLY A 50 3.54 -1.42 5.85
N ILE A 51 3.65 -2.50 6.62
CA ILE A 51 2.73 -2.85 7.70
C ILE A 51 2.72 -1.80 8.80
N ALA A 52 3.87 -1.23 9.17
CA ALA A 52 3.94 -0.20 10.20
C ALA A 52 3.12 1.04 9.79
N VAL A 53 3.30 1.52 8.56
CA VAL A 53 2.54 2.67 8.03
C VAL A 53 1.07 2.31 7.83
N ASP A 54 0.76 1.15 7.27
CA ASP A 54 -0.61 0.66 7.07
C ASP A 54 -1.39 0.58 8.39
N SER A 55 -0.74 0.10 9.46
CA SER A 55 -1.33 0.05 10.80
C SER A 55 -1.63 1.44 11.37
N ALA A 56 -0.82 2.45 11.02
CA ALA A 56 -1.03 3.82 11.44
C ALA A 56 -2.19 4.46 10.65
N VAL A 57 -2.26 4.23 9.34
CA VAL A 57 -3.36 4.67 8.48
C VAL A 57 -4.69 4.03 8.92
N GLY A 58 -4.69 2.73 9.23
CA GLY A 58 -5.87 2.02 9.73
C GLY A 58 -6.43 2.57 11.06
N ARG A 59 -5.61 3.28 11.86
CA ARG A 59 -6.11 3.97 13.06
C ARG A 59 -7.01 5.16 12.74
N LEU A 60 -6.90 5.78 11.56
CA LEU A 60 -7.80 6.85 11.14
C LEU A 60 -9.23 6.33 11.03
N ILE A 61 -9.40 5.20 10.32
CA ILE A 61 -10.70 4.50 10.21
C ILE A 61 -11.21 4.11 11.61
N LYS A 62 -10.37 3.48 12.43
CA LYS A 62 -10.76 3.05 13.78
C LYS A 62 -11.19 4.21 14.68
N SER A 63 -10.64 5.39 14.47
CA SER A 63 -10.95 6.61 15.23
C SER A 63 -12.13 7.39 14.64
N GLY A 64 -12.78 6.88 13.59
CA GLY A 64 -13.91 7.55 12.91
C GLY A 64 -13.50 8.72 12.02
N ARG A 65 -12.20 8.87 11.72
CA ARG A 65 -11.63 9.94 10.87
C ARG A 65 -11.59 9.49 9.41
N THR A 66 -12.75 9.09 8.88
CA THR A 66 -12.86 8.55 7.52
C THR A 66 -12.62 9.62 6.45
N ASP A 67 -12.99 10.86 6.73
CA ASP A 67 -12.71 12.04 5.90
C ASP A 67 -11.20 12.23 5.68
N GLU A 68 -10.39 12.04 6.71
CA GLU A 68 -8.93 12.11 6.59
C GLU A 68 -8.33 10.89 5.90
N PHE A 69 -8.93 9.71 6.11
CA PHE A 69 -8.51 8.50 5.41
C PHE A 69 -8.74 8.62 3.89
N GLU A 70 -9.82 9.26 3.46
CA GLU A 70 -10.13 9.49 2.04
C GLU A 70 -9.16 10.45 1.33
N LEU A 71 -8.35 11.21 2.07
CA LEU A 71 -7.34 12.13 1.52
C LEU A 71 -5.99 11.45 1.22
N ILE A 72 -5.80 10.20 1.64
CA ILE A 72 -4.56 9.42 1.53
C ILE A 72 -4.67 8.43 0.37
#